data_AF-A0A553HR39-F1
#
_entry.id   AF-A0A553HR39-F1
#
_cell.length_a   1.000
_cell.length_b   1.000
_cell.length_c   1.000
_cell.angle_alpha   90.00
_cell.angle_beta   90.00
_cell.angle_gamma   90.00
#
_symmetry.space_group_name_H-M   'P 1'
#
loop_
_entity.id
_entity.type
_entity.pdbx_description
1 polymer ?
#
loop_
_entity_poly.entity_id
_entity_poly.type
_entity_poly.pdbx_seq_one_letter_code
_entity_poly.pdbx_strand_id
1 'polypeptide(L)'
;MLHSRNHQRRAYTVVASSAVAINSSTGPNATLQPLTVPHLTAPTIGHSKEQDHVHQVDAQLRKHGILKISLKFTDPDSRYLEQLVLSLNKYCGHQAPISHSATRGWFWDVRPETNSFQTANHQARSETMEEFPWHTDCSYEELVPRYFALQVIQHDRYGGGTLSAMNIQRLNHLLSPSTQASLMRQEYGINIPKEFVKNSAKGQIVGNLMAIDPESQSCLMRFRRDILAPLTQSASDALEELDACLRASESAAESKFAMSTVHLTSADFPSGTIIMMDNRRWLHARNDIKDPKRHLRRLRWDAIPFPV
;
A
#
# COMPACT_ATOMS: atom_id res chain seq x y z
N MET A 1 45.27 -49.22 36.50
CA MET A 1 44.11 -48.60 37.17
C MET A 1 43.28 -47.88 36.12
N LEU A 2 42.24 -48.54 35.64
CA LEU A 2 41.19 -47.95 34.80
C LEU A 2 40.15 -47.33 35.73
N HIS A 3 39.74 -46.08 35.49
CA HIS A 3 38.47 -45.57 36.01
C HIS A 3 37.70 -44.88 34.88
N SER A 4 36.63 -45.59 34.52
CA SER A 4 35.53 -45.21 33.64
C SER A 4 34.83 -43.94 34.11
N ARG A 5 34.43 -43.06 33.18
CA ARG A 5 33.28 -42.18 33.39
C ARG A 5 32.33 -42.23 32.21
N ASN A 6 31.07 -42.38 32.62
CA ASN A 6 29.91 -42.83 31.88
C ASN A 6 29.42 -41.90 30.78
N HIS A 7 28.82 -42.56 29.80
CA HIS A 7 27.84 -42.08 28.83
C HIS A 7 26.72 -41.23 29.43
N GLN A 8 26.31 -40.21 28.68
CA GLN A 8 24.89 -39.91 28.47
C GLN A 8 24.69 -39.47 27.00
N ARG A 9 24.29 -40.43 26.16
CA ARG A 9 23.71 -40.17 24.84
C ARG A 9 22.25 -39.75 25.06
N ARG A 10 21.89 -38.52 24.71
CA ARG A 10 20.48 -38.13 24.53
C ARG A 10 20.01 -38.69 23.19
N ALA A 11 19.08 -39.63 23.25
CA ALA A 11 18.33 -40.11 22.10
C ALA A 11 17.44 -38.99 21.57
N TYR A 12 17.55 -38.70 20.27
CA TYR A 12 16.55 -37.92 19.55
C TYR A 12 15.42 -38.87 19.16
N THR A 13 14.26 -38.71 19.80
CA THR A 13 13.02 -39.38 19.38
C THR A 13 12.48 -38.63 18.17
N VAL A 14 12.48 -39.30 17.01
CA VAL A 14 11.72 -38.88 15.83
C VAL A 14 10.25 -39.09 16.15
N VAL A 15 9.51 -38.00 16.36
CA VAL A 15 8.05 -38.05 16.44
C VAL A 15 7.51 -37.85 15.03
N ALA A 16 6.86 -38.87 14.51
CA ALA A 16 6.13 -38.83 13.26
C ALA A 16 5.07 -37.71 13.33
N SER A 17 5.17 -36.75 12.42
CA SER A 17 4.16 -35.70 12.24
C SER A 17 2.92 -36.30 11.62
N SER A 18 1.90 -36.55 12.44
CA SER A 18 0.55 -36.86 11.99
C SER A 18 0.01 -35.70 11.16
N ALA A 19 -0.47 -36.01 9.95
CA ALA A 19 -1.18 -35.07 9.09
C ALA A 19 -2.41 -34.52 9.84
N VAL A 20 -2.37 -33.21 10.15
CA VAL A 20 -3.55 -32.50 10.64
C VAL A 20 -4.38 -32.14 9.41
N ALA A 21 -5.53 -32.77 9.30
CA ALA A 21 -6.53 -32.45 8.30
C ALA A 21 -6.90 -30.96 8.39
N ILE A 22 -6.77 -30.27 7.27
CA ILE A 22 -7.23 -28.90 7.08
C ILE A 22 -8.75 -28.93 7.13
N ASN A 23 -9.33 -28.52 8.26
CA ASN A 23 -10.77 -28.22 8.30
C ASN A 23 -10.99 -26.91 7.55
N SER A 24 -11.23 -27.04 6.24
CA SER A 24 -11.78 -26.00 5.39
C SER A 24 -13.24 -25.75 5.78
N SER A 25 -13.48 -24.92 6.78
CA SER A 25 -14.82 -24.40 7.08
C SER A 25 -15.01 -23.03 6.44
N THR A 26 -15.18 -23.00 5.12
CA THR A 26 -15.87 -21.90 4.45
C THR A 26 -16.93 -22.53 3.55
N GLY A 27 -18.15 -22.59 4.07
CA GLY A 27 -19.31 -22.98 3.27
C GLY A 27 -19.50 -22.03 2.08
N PRO A 28 -20.14 -22.47 0.99
CA PRO A 28 -20.14 -21.77 -0.30
C PRO A 28 -21.09 -20.55 -0.36
N ASN A 29 -21.44 -19.91 0.76
CA ASN A 29 -22.46 -18.85 0.79
C ASN A 29 -22.21 -17.72 1.82
N ALA A 30 -20.95 -17.45 2.19
CA ALA A 30 -20.65 -16.21 2.92
C ALA A 30 -20.70 -15.02 1.94
N THR A 31 -21.80 -14.27 1.95
CA THR A 31 -21.94 -13.04 1.17
C THR A 31 -20.79 -12.10 1.53
N LEU A 32 -19.92 -11.78 0.57
CA LEU A 32 -18.82 -10.85 0.78
C LEU A 32 -19.39 -9.49 1.17
N GLN A 33 -19.14 -9.03 2.40
CA GLN A 33 -19.59 -7.71 2.82
C GLN A 33 -18.84 -6.61 2.06
N PRO A 34 -19.48 -5.47 1.76
CA PRO A 34 -18.80 -4.31 1.20
C PRO A 34 -17.58 -3.90 2.03
N LEU A 35 -16.53 -3.41 1.37
CA LEU A 35 -15.39 -2.84 2.06
C LEU A 35 -15.81 -1.56 2.78
N THR A 36 -15.51 -1.48 4.07
CA THR A 36 -15.69 -0.27 4.86
C THR A 36 -14.33 0.31 5.24
N VAL A 37 -14.18 1.63 5.09
CA VAL A 37 -13.00 2.35 5.54
C VAL A 37 -13.23 2.74 7.00
N PRO A 38 -12.47 2.22 7.98
CA PRO A 38 -12.63 2.64 9.36
C PRO A 38 -12.34 4.13 9.49
N HIS A 39 -13.01 4.77 10.44
CA HIS A 39 -12.98 6.21 10.60
C HIS A 39 -12.72 6.59 12.06
N LEU A 40 -11.67 7.38 12.27
CA LEU A 40 -11.38 8.04 13.54
C LEU A 40 -11.52 9.56 13.40
N THR A 41 -11.71 10.24 14.52
CA THR A 41 -11.72 11.70 14.58
C THR A 41 -10.59 12.17 15.49
N ALA A 42 -9.87 13.22 15.09
CA ALA A 42 -8.91 13.92 15.93
C ALA A 42 -9.50 15.30 16.31
N PRO A 43 -10.00 15.46 17.55
CA PRO A 43 -10.53 16.72 18.06
C PRO A 43 -9.50 17.84 18.11
N THR A 44 -8.25 17.53 18.46
CA THR A 44 -7.16 18.50 18.59
C THR A 44 -5.86 17.95 18.01
N ILE A 45 -4.91 18.85 17.75
CA ILE A 45 -3.56 18.46 17.29
C ILE A 45 -2.84 17.55 18.30
N GLY A 46 -3.15 17.69 19.60
CA GLY A 46 -2.52 16.93 20.70
C GLY A 46 -2.75 15.43 20.61
N HIS A 47 -3.87 14.99 20.03
CA HIS A 47 -4.20 13.57 19.87
C HIS A 47 -3.14 12.79 19.07
N SER A 48 -2.39 13.46 18.18
CA SER A 48 -1.28 12.83 17.46
C SER A 48 -0.20 12.23 18.38
N LYS A 49 -0.14 12.67 19.64
CA LYS A 49 0.83 12.21 20.66
C LYS A 49 0.20 11.39 21.79
N GLU A 50 -1.13 11.34 21.86
CA GLU A 50 -1.87 10.61 22.89
C GLU A 50 -1.78 9.11 22.60
N GLN A 51 -1.24 8.35 23.55
CA GLN A 51 -0.88 6.95 23.33
C GLN A 51 -2.08 6.08 22.92
N ASP A 52 -3.24 6.26 23.57
CA ASP A 52 -4.45 5.51 23.24
C ASP A 52 -4.93 5.77 21.81
N HIS A 53 -4.88 7.03 21.37
CA HIS A 53 -5.23 7.40 19.99
C HIS A 53 -4.25 6.80 18.98
N VAL A 54 -2.95 6.86 19.27
CA VAL A 54 -1.90 6.28 18.42
C VAL A 54 -2.07 4.76 18.30
N HIS A 55 -2.34 4.06 19.42
CA HIS A 55 -2.62 2.63 19.41
C HIS A 55 -3.89 2.28 18.62
N GLN A 56 -4.94 3.12 18.70
CA GLN A 56 -6.14 2.93 17.88
C GLN A 56 -5.82 3.08 16.38
N VAL A 57 -5.02 4.07 15.99
CA VAL A 57 -4.57 4.24 14.61
C VAL A 57 -3.80 3.00 14.12
N ASP A 58 -2.80 2.53 14.88
CA ASP A 58 -2.04 1.31 14.57
C ASP A 58 -2.95 0.09 14.45
N ALA A 59 -3.85 -0.13 15.40
CA ALA A 59 -4.77 -1.26 15.40
C ALA A 59 -5.67 -1.27 14.15
N GLN A 60 -6.19 -0.11 13.74
CA GLN A 60 -7.00 0.01 12.52
C GLN A 60 -6.17 -0.25 11.26
N LEU A 61 -4.93 0.27 11.19
CA LEU A 61 -4.03 0.03 10.07
C LEU A 61 -3.61 -1.44 9.96
N ARG A 62 -3.28 -2.11 11.06
CA ARG A 62 -2.95 -3.54 11.07
C ARG A 62 -4.15 -4.39 10.64
N LYS A 63 -5.34 -4.09 11.18
CA LYS A 63 -6.55 -4.86 10.88
C LYS A 63 -7.03 -4.65 9.45
N HIS A 64 -7.23 -3.40 9.04
CA HIS A 64 -7.92 -3.06 7.78
C HIS A 64 -6.96 -2.67 6.65
N GLY A 65 -5.72 -2.26 6.96
CA GLY A 65 -4.78 -1.75 5.97
C GLY A 65 -5.18 -0.39 5.38
N ILE A 66 -6.26 0.23 5.86
CA ILE A 66 -6.74 1.53 5.41
C ILE A 66 -7.46 2.21 6.57
N LEU A 67 -7.33 3.53 6.71
CA LEU A 67 -7.94 4.30 7.78
C LEU A 67 -8.17 5.75 7.35
N LYS A 68 -9.39 6.25 7.57
CA LYS A 68 -9.72 7.67 7.48
C LYS A 68 -9.62 8.33 8.86
N ILE A 69 -9.02 9.50 8.93
CA ILE A 69 -9.01 10.37 10.10
C ILE A 69 -9.59 11.74 9.71
N SER A 70 -10.62 12.20 10.41
CA SER A 70 -11.12 13.57 10.26
C SER A 70 -10.53 14.49 11.33
N LEU A 71 -9.90 15.58 10.93
CA LEU A 71 -9.40 16.61 11.84
C LEU A 71 -10.53 17.60 12.16
N LYS A 72 -10.71 17.94 13.44
CA LYS A 72 -11.65 18.98 13.88
C LYS A 72 -10.99 20.34 14.09
N PHE A 73 -9.81 20.51 13.51
CA PHE A 73 -8.98 21.71 13.56
C PHE A 73 -8.31 21.91 12.20
N THR A 74 -7.83 23.12 11.94
CA THR A 74 -7.04 23.42 10.74
C THR A 74 -5.59 22.99 10.93
N ASP A 75 -5.01 22.36 9.92
CA ASP A 75 -3.61 21.92 9.94
C ASP A 75 -2.97 22.05 8.55
N PRO A 76 -2.81 23.28 8.03
CA PRO A 76 -2.26 23.50 6.69
C PRO A 76 -0.79 23.06 6.56
N ASP A 77 -0.09 22.91 7.67
CA ASP A 77 1.33 22.52 7.74
C ASP A 77 1.53 21.03 8.03
N SER A 78 0.45 20.26 8.13
CA SER A 78 0.48 18.80 8.36
C SER A 78 1.19 18.38 9.65
N ARG A 79 1.13 19.21 10.68
CA ARG A 79 1.78 18.98 11.97
C ARG A 79 1.19 17.79 12.71
N TYR A 80 -0.11 17.57 12.61
CA TYR A 80 -0.74 16.40 13.19
C TYR A 80 -0.22 15.12 12.54
N LEU A 81 -0.12 15.08 11.21
CA LEU A 81 0.35 13.90 10.48
C LEU A 81 1.83 13.61 10.78
N GLU A 82 2.67 14.66 10.80
CA GLU A 82 4.07 14.55 11.19
C GLU A 82 4.22 13.93 12.59
N GLN A 83 3.52 14.49 13.58
CA GLN A 83 3.58 14.04 14.96
C GLN A 83 3.03 12.62 15.13
N LEU A 84 1.93 12.28 14.44
CA LEU A 84 1.30 10.97 14.51
C LEU A 84 2.26 9.87 14.04
N VAL A 85 2.97 10.09 12.92
CA VAL A 85 3.92 9.08 12.41
C VAL A 85 5.13 8.92 13.32
N LEU A 86 5.63 10.02 13.91
CA LEU A 86 6.67 9.95 14.94
C LEU A 86 6.19 9.18 16.19
N SER A 87 4.94 9.38 16.59
CA SER A 87 4.35 8.64 17.71
C SER A 87 4.10 7.17 17.39
N LEU A 88 3.71 6.82 16.16
CA LEU A 88 3.62 5.43 15.70
C LEU A 88 4.99 4.72 15.74
N ASN A 89 6.06 5.42 15.34
CA ASN A 89 7.42 4.90 15.51
C ASN A 89 7.75 4.68 16.99
N LYS A 90 7.48 5.68 17.84
CA LYS A 90 7.80 5.65 19.28
C LYS A 90 7.04 4.56 20.04
N TYR A 91 5.74 4.38 19.76
CA TYR A 91 4.86 3.55 20.59
C TYR A 91 4.47 2.21 19.94
N CYS A 92 4.51 2.11 18.61
CA CYS A 92 4.02 0.93 17.86
C CYS A 92 5.12 0.23 17.03
N GLY A 93 6.35 0.75 17.02
CA GLY A 93 7.49 0.12 16.36
C GLY A 93 7.53 0.27 14.83
N HIS A 94 6.77 1.20 14.26
CA HIS A 94 6.90 1.55 12.83
C HIS A 94 8.30 2.12 12.54
N GLN A 95 8.85 1.96 11.33
CA GLN A 95 10.07 2.68 10.94
C GLN A 95 9.79 4.17 10.66
N ALA A 96 10.87 4.96 10.68
CA ALA A 96 10.82 6.40 10.47
C ALA A 96 10.20 6.80 9.10
N PRO A 97 9.69 8.04 8.98
CA PRO A 97 9.31 8.61 7.69
C PRO A 97 10.46 8.59 6.69
N ILE A 98 10.14 8.39 5.41
CA ILE A 98 11.12 8.42 4.33
C ILE A 98 11.03 9.74 3.55
N SER A 99 12.20 10.29 3.22
CA SER A 99 12.29 11.44 2.33
C SER A 99 11.87 11.04 0.90
N HIS A 100 11.12 11.93 0.24
CA HIS A 100 10.64 11.65 -1.12
C HIS A 100 11.74 11.72 -2.18
N SER A 101 12.81 12.48 -1.91
CA SER A 101 14.00 12.55 -2.76
C SER A 101 15.19 13.05 -1.95
N ALA A 102 16.37 13.14 -2.57
CA ALA A 102 17.55 13.74 -1.94
C ALA A 102 17.36 15.23 -1.59
N THR A 103 16.45 15.92 -2.27
CA THR A 103 16.23 17.38 -2.13
C THR A 103 14.91 17.73 -1.44
N ARG A 104 14.06 16.74 -1.15
CA ARG A 104 12.74 16.93 -0.52
C ARG A 104 12.68 16.17 0.80
N GLY A 105 12.09 16.80 1.82
CA GLY A 105 11.85 16.17 3.11
C GLY A 105 10.77 15.08 3.07
N TRP A 106 10.14 14.83 4.21
CA TRP A 106 9.13 13.77 4.35
C TRP A 106 7.82 14.06 3.61
N PHE A 107 7.52 15.33 3.39
CA PHE A 107 6.28 15.76 2.76
C PHE A 107 6.45 16.04 1.27
N TRP A 108 5.42 15.64 0.52
CA TRP A 108 5.30 15.86 -0.91
C TRP A 108 3.95 16.48 -1.24
N ASP A 109 3.94 17.57 -1.99
CA ASP A 109 2.69 18.17 -2.43
C ASP A 109 2.14 17.40 -3.63
N VAL A 110 0.90 16.95 -3.53
CA VAL A 110 0.16 16.28 -4.61
C VAL A 110 -0.87 17.28 -5.12
N ARG A 111 -0.45 18.08 -6.10
CA ARG A 111 -1.26 19.15 -6.70
C ARG A 111 -0.87 19.36 -8.16
N PRO A 112 -1.79 19.77 -9.03
CA PRO A 112 -1.45 20.22 -10.38
C PRO A 112 -0.36 21.31 -10.35
N GLU A 113 0.71 21.12 -11.10
CA GLU A 113 1.81 22.09 -11.23
C GLU A 113 2.36 22.01 -12.65
N THR A 114 2.56 23.16 -13.30
CA THR A 114 3.01 23.23 -14.71
C THR A 114 4.41 23.82 -14.86
N ASN A 115 4.89 24.57 -13.86
CA ASN A 115 6.06 25.43 -14.02
C ASN A 115 7.17 25.14 -13.00
N SER A 116 6.82 24.63 -11.81
CA SER A 116 7.77 24.42 -10.72
C SER A 116 7.66 23.01 -10.12
N PHE A 117 8.13 22.01 -10.86
CA PHE A 117 8.08 20.61 -10.44
C PHE A 117 8.93 20.33 -9.19
N GLN A 118 8.48 19.35 -8.39
CA GLN A 118 9.21 18.95 -7.19
C GLN A 118 10.38 18.00 -7.46
N THR A 119 10.47 17.41 -8.66
CA THR A 119 11.65 16.67 -9.12
C THR A 119 12.53 17.50 -10.05
N ALA A 120 13.79 17.09 -10.27
CA ALA A 120 14.72 17.78 -11.15
C ALA A 120 14.29 17.67 -12.63
N ASN A 121 13.59 18.70 -13.11
CA ASN A 121 13.16 18.91 -14.50
C ASN A 121 12.15 17.88 -15.06
N HIS A 122 11.49 17.10 -14.21
CA HIS A 122 10.44 16.17 -14.63
C HIS A 122 9.16 16.40 -13.80
N GLN A 123 8.02 16.44 -14.47
CA GLN A 123 6.73 16.48 -13.81
C GLN A 123 6.39 15.09 -13.29
N ALA A 124 6.18 14.94 -11.98
CA ALA A 124 5.70 13.67 -11.45
C ALA A 124 4.22 13.49 -11.83
N ARG A 125 3.74 12.25 -12.00
CA ARG A 125 2.31 11.97 -12.25
C ARG A 125 1.38 12.57 -11.18
N SER A 126 1.85 12.69 -9.94
CA SER A 126 1.12 13.36 -8.85
C SER A 126 0.90 14.86 -9.07
N GLU A 127 1.65 15.46 -9.99
CA GLU A 127 1.63 16.88 -10.34
C GLU A 127 0.83 17.17 -11.62
N THR A 128 0.26 16.14 -12.26
CA THR A 128 -0.60 16.28 -13.43
C THR A 128 -2.08 16.28 -13.03
N MET A 129 -2.92 16.78 -13.94
CA MET A 129 -4.39 16.71 -13.82
C MET A 129 -4.99 15.42 -14.40
N GLU A 130 -4.21 14.64 -15.14
CA GLU A 130 -4.63 13.40 -15.80
C GLU A 130 -5.01 12.32 -14.77
N GLU A 131 -5.61 11.22 -15.20
CA GLU A 131 -5.75 10.04 -14.36
C GLU A 131 -4.40 9.53 -13.82
N PHE A 132 -4.43 8.93 -12.64
CA PHE A 132 -3.34 8.14 -12.10
C PHE A 132 -3.84 6.69 -11.95
N PRO A 133 -3.45 5.79 -12.87
CA PRO A 133 -3.90 4.39 -12.86
C PRO A 133 -3.52 3.64 -11.58
N TRP A 134 -4.07 2.43 -11.42
CA TRP A 134 -3.80 1.54 -10.28
C TRP A 134 -2.31 1.31 -10.05
N HIS A 135 -1.87 1.58 -8.83
CA HIS A 135 -0.49 1.35 -8.40
C HIS A 135 -0.36 1.19 -6.89
N THR A 136 0.81 0.74 -6.48
CA THR A 136 1.39 0.92 -5.16
C THR A 136 2.51 1.96 -5.25
N ASP A 137 2.66 2.79 -4.22
CA ASP A 137 3.72 3.79 -4.16
C ASP A 137 5.11 3.12 -4.12
N CYS A 138 6.08 3.67 -4.86
CA CYS A 138 7.48 3.25 -4.85
C CYS A 138 7.71 1.74 -5.11
N SER A 139 6.91 1.10 -5.98
CA SER A 139 7.05 -0.32 -6.33
C SER A 139 8.41 -0.71 -6.91
N TYR A 140 9.21 0.27 -7.33
CA TYR A 140 10.56 0.12 -7.87
C TYR A 140 11.67 0.18 -6.80
N GLU A 141 11.37 0.48 -5.54
CA GLU A 141 12.37 0.53 -4.45
C GLU A 141 12.62 -0.87 -3.86
N GLU A 142 13.84 -1.14 -3.40
CA GLU A 142 14.15 -2.35 -2.63
C GLU A 142 13.45 -2.32 -1.26
N LEU A 143 13.46 -1.15 -0.61
CA LEU A 143 12.72 -0.87 0.63
C LEU A 143 11.47 -0.06 0.30
N VAL A 144 10.37 -0.77 0.08
CA VAL A 144 9.08 -0.16 -0.28
C VAL A 144 8.42 0.39 1.00
N PRO A 145 7.91 1.63 1.02
CA PRO A 145 7.12 2.12 2.14
C PRO A 145 5.94 1.19 2.37
N ARG A 146 5.81 0.64 3.58
CA ARG A 146 4.63 -0.15 3.95
C ARG A 146 3.40 0.74 4.02
N TYR A 147 3.53 1.97 4.49
CA TYR A 147 2.40 2.86 4.62
C TYR A 147 2.63 4.20 3.92
N PHE A 148 1.55 4.78 3.43
CA PHE A 148 1.49 6.18 3.04
C PHE A 148 0.23 6.84 3.59
N ALA A 149 0.27 8.17 3.67
CA ALA A 149 -0.85 9.00 4.05
C ALA A 149 -1.04 10.13 3.05
N LEU A 150 -2.29 10.49 2.78
CA LEU A 150 -2.67 11.69 2.05
C LEU A 150 -3.53 12.56 2.96
N GLN A 151 -3.07 13.76 3.27
CA GLN A 151 -3.88 14.79 3.91
C GLN A 151 -4.50 15.70 2.85
N VAL A 152 -5.81 15.93 2.94
CA VAL A 152 -6.52 16.87 2.09
C VAL A 152 -6.36 18.28 2.63
N ILE A 153 -5.57 19.10 1.92
CA ILE A 153 -5.49 20.54 2.17
C ILE A 153 -6.66 21.22 1.44
N GLN A 154 -6.79 20.94 0.14
CA GLN A 154 -7.88 21.37 -0.73
C GLN A 154 -8.37 20.19 -1.57
N HIS A 155 -9.61 19.75 -1.33
CA HIS A 155 -10.27 18.76 -2.18
C HIS A 155 -10.62 19.35 -3.54
N ASP A 156 -10.85 18.47 -4.52
CA ASP A 156 -11.39 18.86 -5.83
C ASP A 156 -12.84 19.34 -5.69
N ARG A 157 -13.10 20.58 -6.12
CA ARG A 157 -14.42 21.22 -5.99
C ARG A 157 -15.34 20.98 -7.20
N TYR A 158 -14.86 20.29 -8.24
CA TYR A 158 -15.56 20.14 -9.52
C TYR A 158 -15.84 18.67 -9.86
N GLY A 159 -15.79 17.77 -8.87
CA GLY A 159 -16.15 16.35 -9.03
C GLY A 159 -15.10 15.53 -9.78
N GLY A 160 -13.82 15.92 -9.67
CA GLY A 160 -12.66 15.13 -10.09
C GLY A 160 -11.85 14.62 -8.89
N GLY A 161 -10.69 14.03 -9.17
CA GLY A 161 -9.70 13.64 -8.17
C GLY A 161 -10.15 12.63 -7.11
N THR A 162 -11.19 11.84 -7.40
CA THR A 162 -11.66 10.70 -6.60
C THR A 162 -10.52 9.74 -6.36
N LEU A 163 -10.26 9.41 -5.10
CA LEU A 163 -9.30 8.39 -4.71
C LEU A 163 -10.00 7.04 -4.70
N SER A 164 -9.58 6.14 -5.57
CA SER A 164 -10.06 4.75 -5.58
C SER A 164 -9.03 3.87 -4.91
N ALA A 165 -9.46 2.95 -4.04
CA ALA A 165 -8.58 2.00 -3.35
C ALA A 165 -9.11 0.59 -3.50
N MET A 166 -8.29 -0.33 -4.00
CA MET A 166 -8.65 -1.72 -4.26
C MET A 166 -7.91 -2.66 -3.31
N ASN A 167 -8.66 -3.50 -2.61
CA ASN A 167 -8.13 -4.49 -1.68
C ASN A 167 -7.47 -5.65 -2.42
N ILE A 168 -6.18 -5.84 -2.22
CA ILE A 168 -5.37 -6.83 -2.95
C ILE A 168 -5.79 -8.27 -2.62
N GLN A 169 -6.18 -8.57 -1.38
CA GLN A 169 -6.67 -9.91 -1.02
C GLN A 169 -7.93 -10.27 -1.81
N ARG A 170 -8.86 -9.33 -1.95
CA ARG A 170 -10.09 -9.55 -2.74
C ARG A 170 -9.78 -9.65 -4.23
N LEU A 171 -8.88 -8.82 -4.76
CA LEU A 171 -8.41 -8.92 -6.13
C LEU A 171 -7.78 -10.30 -6.40
N ASN A 172 -6.94 -10.80 -5.49
CA ASN A 172 -6.30 -12.11 -5.61
C ASN A 172 -7.33 -13.23 -5.83
N HIS A 173 -8.45 -13.22 -5.09
CA HIS A 173 -9.51 -14.23 -5.26
C HIS A 173 -10.21 -14.20 -6.62
N LEU A 174 -10.02 -13.13 -7.41
CA LEU A 174 -10.62 -12.99 -8.74
C LEU A 174 -9.67 -13.47 -9.86
N LEU A 175 -8.39 -13.68 -9.54
CA LEU A 175 -7.36 -14.17 -10.45
C LEU A 175 -7.31 -15.70 -10.48
N SER A 176 -6.98 -16.27 -11.63
CA SER A 176 -6.76 -17.70 -11.80
C SER A 176 -5.60 -18.21 -10.92
N PRO A 177 -5.64 -19.47 -10.46
CA PRO A 177 -4.54 -20.04 -9.68
C PRO A 177 -3.18 -19.98 -10.39
N SER A 178 -3.16 -20.14 -11.73
CA SER A 178 -1.94 -19.99 -12.55
C SER A 178 -1.38 -18.59 -12.48
N THR A 179 -2.24 -17.57 -12.56
CA THR A 179 -1.83 -16.16 -12.47
C THR A 179 -1.35 -15.82 -11.07
N GLN A 180 -2.04 -16.27 -10.03
CA GLN A 180 -1.59 -16.09 -8.64
C GLN A 180 -0.18 -16.67 -8.43
N ALA A 181 0.04 -17.93 -8.85
CA ALA A 181 1.35 -18.57 -8.76
C ALA A 181 2.40 -17.84 -9.60
N SER A 182 2.04 -17.34 -10.77
CA SER A 182 2.94 -16.59 -11.65
C SER A 182 3.36 -15.25 -11.08
N LEU A 183 2.43 -14.50 -10.48
CA LEU A 183 2.71 -13.19 -9.87
C LEU A 183 3.61 -13.30 -8.63
N MET A 184 3.67 -14.47 -7.99
CA MET A 184 4.56 -14.77 -6.88
C MET A 184 5.98 -15.17 -7.28
N ARG A 185 6.25 -15.48 -8.56
CA ARG A 185 7.61 -15.82 -9.03
C ARG A 185 8.43 -14.57 -9.32
N GLN A 186 9.74 -14.68 -9.19
CA GLN A 186 10.70 -13.60 -9.50
C GLN A 186 10.95 -13.48 -11.02
N GLU A 187 9.88 -13.22 -11.76
CA GLU A 187 9.86 -13.22 -13.24
C GLU A 187 9.47 -11.86 -13.83
N TYR A 188 9.59 -10.78 -13.04
CA TYR A 188 9.22 -9.44 -13.45
C TYR A 188 10.40 -8.48 -13.27
N GLY A 189 10.80 -7.86 -14.37
CA GLY A 189 11.66 -6.68 -14.35
C GLY A 189 10.84 -5.44 -13.99
N ILE A 190 11.30 -4.68 -13.00
CA ILE A 190 10.67 -3.44 -12.53
C ILE A 190 11.66 -2.30 -12.73
N ASN A 191 11.38 -1.45 -13.72
CA ASN A 191 12.24 -0.33 -14.07
C ASN A 191 12.11 0.78 -13.02
N ILE A 192 13.24 1.39 -12.66
CA ILE A 192 13.24 2.59 -11.83
C ILE A 192 12.94 3.79 -12.74
N PRO A 193 11.85 4.55 -12.50
CA PRO A 193 11.57 5.74 -13.30
C PRO A 193 12.73 6.73 -13.27
N LYS A 194 13.00 7.38 -14.39
CA LYS A 194 14.18 8.24 -14.57
C LYS A 194 14.26 9.35 -13.53
N GLU A 195 13.11 9.89 -13.14
CA GLU A 195 12.97 10.96 -12.14
C GLU A 195 13.32 10.52 -10.70
N PHE A 196 13.43 9.20 -10.44
CA PHE A 196 13.73 8.63 -9.13
C PHE A 196 15.05 7.83 -9.10
N VAL A 197 15.84 7.85 -10.17
CA VAL A 197 17.14 7.17 -10.21
C VAL A 197 18.11 7.84 -9.24
N LYS A 198 18.42 7.15 -8.13
CA LYS A 198 19.42 7.58 -7.14
C LYS A 198 20.84 7.11 -7.50
N ASN A 199 20.96 6.02 -8.25
CA ASN A 199 22.22 5.44 -8.71
C ASN A 199 22.07 5.01 -10.17
N SER A 200 22.82 5.64 -11.07
CA SER A 200 22.76 5.39 -12.52
C SER A 200 23.15 3.96 -12.92
N ALA A 201 23.82 3.20 -12.05
CA ALA A 201 24.16 1.80 -12.28
C ALA A 201 23.00 0.83 -11.98
N LYS A 202 21.95 1.27 -11.26
CA LYS A 202 20.76 0.47 -10.95
C LYS A 202 19.55 1.07 -11.68
N GLY A 203 19.24 0.53 -12.86
CA GLY A 203 18.09 0.96 -13.68
C GLY A 203 16.84 0.08 -13.52
N GLN A 204 16.99 -1.12 -12.97
CA GLN A 204 15.92 -2.11 -12.86
C GLN A 204 16.18 -3.04 -11.67
N ILE A 205 15.10 -3.54 -11.07
CA ILE A 205 15.12 -4.67 -10.14
C ILE A 205 14.35 -5.85 -10.74
N VAL A 206 14.76 -7.08 -10.44
CA VAL A 206 13.98 -8.28 -10.77
C VAL A 206 13.31 -8.78 -9.49
N GLY A 207 12.02 -9.14 -9.56
CA GLY A 207 11.32 -9.71 -8.41
C GLY A 207 9.92 -10.17 -8.74
N ASN A 208 9.20 -10.57 -7.70
CA ASN A 208 7.78 -10.91 -7.72
C ASN A 208 6.90 -9.65 -7.61
N LEU A 209 5.64 -9.78 -8.04
CA LEU A 209 4.63 -8.73 -7.93
C LEU A 209 3.67 -8.99 -6.78
N MET A 210 3.43 -10.26 -6.43
CA MET A 210 2.60 -10.67 -5.31
C MET A 210 3.39 -11.50 -4.30
N ALA A 211 2.97 -11.44 -3.05
CA ALA A 211 3.50 -12.27 -1.98
C ALA A 211 2.39 -12.59 -0.96
N ILE A 212 2.62 -13.59 -0.12
CA ILE A 212 1.79 -13.83 1.06
C ILE A 212 2.59 -13.40 2.27
N ASP A 213 2.00 -12.52 3.08
CA ASP A 213 2.58 -12.14 4.36
C ASP A 213 2.60 -13.35 5.31
N PRO A 214 3.76 -13.83 5.78
CA PRO A 214 3.82 -15.03 6.60
C PRO A 214 3.10 -14.86 7.95
N GLU A 215 3.03 -13.64 8.49
CA GLU A 215 2.39 -13.37 9.78
C GLU A 215 0.86 -13.29 9.65
N SER A 216 0.35 -12.42 8.78
CA SER A 216 -1.11 -12.21 8.65
C SER A 216 -1.79 -13.13 7.63
N GLN A 217 -1.03 -13.88 6.84
CA GLN A 217 -1.51 -14.63 5.67
C GLN A 217 -2.24 -13.75 4.64
N SER A 218 -2.03 -12.43 4.70
CA SER A 218 -2.59 -11.49 3.74
C SER A 218 -1.81 -11.51 2.44
N CYS A 219 -2.53 -11.42 1.34
CA CYS A 219 -1.94 -11.19 0.03
C CYS A 219 -1.44 -9.74 -0.08
N LEU A 220 -0.19 -9.61 -0.50
CA LEU A 220 0.51 -8.36 -0.72
C LEU A 220 0.79 -8.19 -2.22
N MET A 221 0.87 -6.95 -2.68
CA MET A 221 1.30 -6.63 -4.03
C MET A 221 2.27 -5.45 -4.04
N ARG A 222 3.16 -5.43 -5.04
CA ARG A 222 3.83 -4.24 -5.53
C ARG A 222 3.56 -4.13 -7.03
N PHE A 223 2.97 -3.02 -7.46
CA PHE A 223 2.48 -2.91 -8.82
C PHE A 223 2.53 -1.47 -9.31
N ARG A 224 2.99 -1.27 -10.54
CA ARG A 224 2.83 -0.04 -11.32
C ARG A 224 3.03 -0.38 -12.78
N ARG A 225 1.96 -0.44 -13.57
CA ARG A 225 1.97 -1.11 -14.87
C ARG A 225 3.02 -0.60 -15.87
N ASP A 226 3.26 0.71 -15.91
CA ASP A 226 4.14 1.36 -16.90
C ASP A 226 5.64 1.05 -16.70
N ILE A 227 6.02 0.46 -15.57
CA ILE A 227 7.42 0.12 -15.26
C ILE A 227 7.69 -1.39 -15.22
N LEU A 228 6.69 -2.21 -15.53
CA LEU A 228 6.81 -3.67 -15.48
C LEU A 228 7.14 -4.26 -16.85
N ALA A 229 8.08 -5.20 -16.85
CA ALA A 229 8.43 -6.05 -17.98
C ALA A 229 8.38 -7.53 -17.55
N PRO A 230 7.48 -8.36 -18.11
CA PRO A 230 7.50 -9.80 -17.86
C PRO A 230 8.77 -10.41 -18.48
N LEU A 231 9.41 -11.34 -17.76
CA LEU A 231 10.63 -12.03 -18.21
C LEU A 231 10.35 -13.44 -18.77
N THR A 232 9.12 -13.93 -18.62
CA THR A 232 8.65 -15.23 -19.09
C THR A 232 7.28 -15.10 -19.75
N GLN A 233 6.87 -16.10 -20.55
CA GLN A 233 5.54 -16.13 -21.14
C GLN A 233 4.44 -16.19 -20.07
N SER A 234 4.63 -17.03 -19.05
CA SER A 234 3.67 -17.15 -17.94
C SER A 234 3.55 -15.86 -17.12
N ALA A 235 4.64 -15.08 -16.99
CA ALA A 235 4.58 -13.75 -16.38
C ALA A 235 3.81 -12.75 -17.26
N SER A 236 3.95 -12.86 -18.59
CA SER A 236 3.19 -12.04 -19.54
C SER A 236 1.70 -12.34 -19.48
N ASP A 237 1.32 -13.63 -19.52
CA ASP A 237 -0.08 -14.06 -19.46
C ASP A 237 -0.74 -13.64 -18.14
N ALA A 238 0.01 -13.74 -17.03
CA ALA A 238 -0.46 -13.32 -15.71
C ALA A 238 -0.68 -11.81 -15.60
N LEU A 239 0.19 -10.99 -16.23
CA LEU A 239 -0.01 -9.55 -16.31
C LEU A 239 -1.23 -9.19 -17.17
N GLU A 240 -1.46 -9.91 -18.27
CA GLU A 240 -2.62 -9.67 -19.12
C GLU A 240 -3.94 -9.95 -18.38
N GLU A 241 -4.02 -11.05 -17.62
CA GLU A 241 -5.19 -11.35 -16.78
C GLU A 241 -5.37 -10.30 -15.67
N LEU A 242 -4.28 -9.90 -15.00
CA LEU A 242 -4.31 -8.85 -13.98
C LEU A 242 -4.82 -7.53 -14.56
N ASP A 243 -4.28 -7.10 -15.70
CA ASP A 243 -4.70 -5.88 -16.39
C ASP A 243 -6.18 -5.95 -16.80
N ALA A 244 -6.67 -7.11 -17.27
CA ALA A 244 -8.08 -7.31 -17.59
C ALA A 244 -8.98 -7.20 -16.35
N CYS A 245 -8.55 -7.74 -15.22
CA CYS A 245 -9.26 -7.62 -13.94
C CYS A 245 -9.32 -6.17 -13.45
N LEU A 246 -8.21 -5.43 -13.54
CA LEU A 246 -8.15 -4.03 -13.15
C LEU A 246 -9.07 -3.17 -14.02
N ARG A 247 -9.08 -3.34 -15.35
CA ARG A 247 -10.02 -2.64 -16.26
C ARG A 247 -11.47 -2.97 -15.97
N ALA A 248 -11.78 -4.24 -15.69
CA ALA A 248 -13.13 -4.66 -15.35
C ALA A 248 -13.64 -4.01 -14.05
N SER A 249 -12.75 -3.69 -13.11
CA SER A 249 -13.08 -2.98 -11.87
C SER A 249 -13.48 -1.52 -12.07
N GLU A 250 -13.05 -0.89 -13.15
CA GLU A 250 -13.35 0.51 -13.48
C GLU A 250 -14.73 0.67 -14.13
N SER A 251 -15.23 -0.38 -14.80
CA SER A 251 -16.33 -0.28 -15.74
C SER A 251 -17.72 -0.62 -15.18
N ALA A 252 -17.86 -1.12 -13.94
CA ALA A 252 -19.15 -1.62 -13.47
C ALA A 252 -19.36 -1.52 -11.94
N ALA A 253 -20.33 -0.69 -11.55
CA ALA A 253 -20.86 -0.56 -10.19
C ALA A 253 -21.49 -1.86 -9.64
N GLU A 254 -21.82 -2.81 -10.51
CA GLU A 254 -22.45 -4.10 -10.18
C GLU A 254 -21.54 -5.31 -10.45
N SER A 255 -20.27 -5.08 -10.79
CA SER A 255 -19.35 -6.19 -11.05
C SER A 255 -18.89 -6.87 -9.76
N LYS A 256 -18.46 -8.14 -9.88
CA LYS A 256 -17.72 -8.86 -8.83
C LYS A 256 -16.52 -8.07 -8.27
N PHE A 257 -16.01 -7.09 -9.01
CA PHE A 257 -14.90 -6.21 -8.64
C PHE A 257 -15.35 -4.97 -7.84
N ALA A 258 -16.63 -4.58 -7.87
CA ALA A 258 -17.14 -3.49 -7.03
C ALA A 258 -16.96 -3.81 -5.53
N MET A 259 -16.99 -5.10 -5.17
CA MET A 259 -16.72 -5.57 -3.82
C MET A 259 -15.24 -5.49 -3.42
N SER A 260 -14.30 -5.35 -4.35
CA SER A 260 -12.88 -5.19 -4.04
C SER A 260 -12.43 -3.74 -3.94
N THR A 261 -13.27 -2.78 -4.28
CA THR A 261 -12.86 -1.38 -4.45
C THR A 261 -13.72 -0.43 -3.61
N VAL A 262 -13.08 0.58 -3.02
CA VAL A 262 -13.75 1.74 -2.41
C VAL A 262 -13.41 2.99 -3.19
N HIS A 263 -14.41 3.83 -3.45
CA HIS A 263 -14.24 5.12 -4.12
C HIS A 263 -14.50 6.24 -3.12
N LEU A 264 -13.49 7.07 -2.88
CA LEU A 264 -13.53 8.18 -1.94
C LEU A 264 -13.61 9.49 -2.72
N THR A 265 -14.83 10.02 -2.83
CA THR A 265 -15.10 11.29 -3.51
C THR A 265 -14.72 12.48 -2.63
N SER A 266 -14.84 13.70 -3.16
CA SER A 266 -14.63 14.91 -2.36
C SER A 266 -15.64 15.07 -1.21
N ALA A 267 -16.83 14.46 -1.31
CA ALA A 267 -17.80 14.43 -0.21
C ALA A 267 -17.35 13.49 0.91
N ASP A 268 -16.75 12.35 0.56
CA ASP A 268 -16.19 11.40 1.53
C ASP A 268 -14.89 11.91 2.13
N PHE A 269 -14.13 12.69 1.36
CA PHE A 269 -12.77 13.08 1.66
C PHE A 269 -12.52 14.59 1.47
N PRO A 270 -13.22 15.45 2.25
CA PRO A 270 -13.08 16.90 2.18
C PRO A 270 -11.77 17.39 2.83
N SER A 271 -11.50 18.69 2.73
CA SER A 271 -10.39 19.34 3.42
C SER A 271 -10.40 19.06 4.93
N GLY A 272 -9.23 18.85 5.52
CA GLY A 272 -9.11 18.44 6.93
C GLY A 272 -9.30 16.95 7.17
N THR A 273 -9.20 16.12 6.12
CA THR A 273 -9.18 14.66 6.26
C THR A 273 -7.81 14.08 5.91
N ILE A 274 -7.49 12.94 6.53
CA ILE A 274 -6.29 12.15 6.25
C ILE A 274 -6.73 10.72 5.94
N ILE A 275 -6.17 10.13 4.89
CA ILE A 275 -6.31 8.71 4.56
C ILE A 275 -4.93 8.12 4.75
N MET A 276 -4.86 7.06 5.54
CA MET A 276 -3.66 6.28 5.77
C MET A 276 -3.90 4.90 5.17
N MET A 277 -2.91 4.34 4.49
CA MET A 277 -3.07 3.09 3.74
C MET A 277 -1.80 2.25 3.81
N ASP A 278 -1.98 0.95 4.04
CA ASP A 278 -0.98 -0.09 3.82
C ASP A 278 -0.84 -0.27 2.31
N ASN A 279 0.25 0.31 1.81
CA ASN A 279 0.64 0.37 0.41
C ASN A 279 0.82 -1.01 -0.24
N ARG A 280 0.89 -2.08 0.56
CA ARG A 280 1.09 -3.45 0.07
C ARG A 280 -0.20 -4.24 0.04
N ARG A 281 -1.21 -3.83 0.82
CA ARG A 281 -2.52 -4.51 0.91
C ARG A 281 -3.61 -3.81 0.08
N TRP A 282 -3.31 -2.60 -0.40
CA TRP A 282 -4.20 -1.81 -1.22
C TRP A 282 -3.49 -1.23 -2.45
N LEU A 283 -4.08 -1.43 -3.63
CA LEU A 283 -3.79 -0.59 -4.80
C LEU A 283 -4.55 0.72 -4.66
N HIS A 284 -4.03 1.79 -5.24
CA HIS A 284 -4.75 3.04 -5.33
C HIS A 284 -4.65 3.66 -6.72
N ALA A 285 -5.69 4.42 -7.07
CA ALA A 285 -5.81 5.15 -8.32
C ALA A 285 -6.51 6.48 -8.07
N ARG A 286 -6.37 7.41 -9.01
CA ARG A 286 -7.04 8.70 -9.02
C ARG A 286 -7.63 8.93 -10.40
N ASN A 287 -8.91 9.30 -10.50
CA ASN A 287 -9.44 9.78 -11.78
C ASN A 287 -8.92 11.20 -12.09
N ASP A 288 -9.31 11.75 -13.25
CA ASP A 288 -8.88 13.09 -13.64
C ASP A 288 -9.24 14.14 -12.58
N ILE A 289 -8.30 15.04 -12.32
CA ILE A 289 -8.52 16.23 -11.50
C ILE A 289 -9.22 17.27 -12.38
N LYS A 290 -10.27 17.88 -11.83
CA LYS A 290 -11.01 18.96 -12.48
C LYS A 290 -10.71 20.32 -11.84
N ASP A 291 -10.17 20.33 -10.62
CA ASP A 291 -9.77 21.53 -9.91
C ASP A 291 -8.25 21.76 -9.94
N PRO A 292 -7.73 22.77 -10.65
CA PRO A 292 -6.30 23.09 -10.63
C PRO A 292 -5.80 23.53 -9.26
N LYS A 293 -6.70 23.88 -8.32
CA LYS A 293 -6.34 24.21 -6.94
C LYS A 293 -6.41 23.00 -5.99
N ARG A 294 -6.73 21.80 -6.48
CA ARG A 294 -6.69 20.58 -5.65
C ARG A 294 -5.29 20.40 -5.07
N HIS A 295 -5.22 20.18 -3.77
CA HIS A 295 -3.95 20.05 -3.06
C HIS A 295 -4.07 19.04 -1.94
N LEU A 296 -3.30 17.96 -2.06
CA LEU A 296 -3.06 17.02 -0.96
C LEU A 296 -1.61 17.08 -0.53
N ARG A 297 -1.32 16.66 0.69
CA ARG A 297 0.04 16.43 1.15
C ARG A 297 0.25 14.96 1.45
N ARG A 298 1.30 14.38 0.85
CA ARG A 298 1.68 12.98 1.01
C ARG A 298 2.85 12.82 1.97
N LEU A 299 2.79 11.79 2.80
CA LEU A 299 3.89 11.28 3.62
C LEU A 299 3.95 9.76 3.49
N ARG A 300 5.16 9.21 3.42
CA ARG A 300 5.41 7.76 3.37
C ARG A 300 6.31 7.36 4.54
N TRP A 301 6.09 6.19 5.12
CA TRP A 301 6.89 5.69 6.24
C TRP A 301 6.90 4.16 6.29
N ASP A 302 7.63 3.62 7.27
CA ASP A 302 7.75 2.18 7.51
C ASP A 302 8.31 1.42 6.29
N ALA A 303 9.44 1.91 5.75
CA ALA A 303 10.10 1.30 4.60
C ALA A 303 10.80 0.00 5.02
N ILE A 304 10.34 -1.11 4.45
CA ILE A 304 10.84 -2.46 4.72
C ILE A 304 10.92 -3.24 3.40
N PRO A 305 11.66 -4.36 3.32
CA PRO A 305 11.69 -5.18 2.10
C PRO A 305 10.30 -5.67 1.69
N PHE A 306 10.09 -5.87 0.39
CA PHE A 306 8.93 -6.64 -0.10
C PHE A 306 9.23 -8.14 0.06
N PRO A 307 8.30 -8.97 0.56
CA PRO A 307 8.56 -10.40 0.73
C PRO A 307 8.81 -11.09 -0.60
N VAL A 308 9.76 -12.03 -0.58
CA VAL A 308 10.20 -12.85 -1.72
C VAL A 308 9.83 -14.31 -1.53
#